data_AF-A0A3M1GNF8-F1
#
_entry.id   AF-A0A3M1GNF8-F1
#
_cell.length_a   1.000
_cell.length_b   1.000
_cell.length_c   1.000
_cell.angle_alpha   90.00
_cell.angle_beta   90.00
_cell.angle_gamma   90.00
#
_symmetry.space_group_name_H-M   'P 1'
#
loop_
_entity.id
_entity.type
_entity.pdbx_description
1 polymer ?
#
loop_
_entity_poly.entity_id
_entity_poly.type
_entity_poly.pdbx_seq_one_letter_code
_entity_poly.pdbx_strand_id
1 'polypeptide(L)'
;MGIAVLVLFNLFLWGGAPRPVLAQDPPEENARCLTCHSNPDLQIQFADGSTLSAHVSGSRYQSSVHGQEAMTCGGCHPDHQQYPHPEVGAADHRAYTLKLNETCLECHPDQAERVQDSNHAHALAQGNTNAAVCVDCHGAHDTVSLAEARVKIATTCRKCHTGIYDEYSQSAHGKALREENNTDVPTCVDCHGVHTMEDPHTARFRLFSPNLCARCHADKALMSKYGISTEVFETYVADFHGTTVLLFEKQAPDAATNKAVCYDCH
;
A
#
# COMPACT_ATOMS: atom_id res chain seq x y z
N MET A 1 -29.44 -24.31 62.13
CA MET A 1 -28.34 -24.96 61.39
C MET A 1 -28.46 -24.52 59.94
N GLY A 2 -27.69 -23.50 59.55
CA GLY A 2 -27.76 -22.89 58.22
C GLY A 2 -26.50 -22.06 58.01
N ILE A 3 -25.54 -22.63 57.30
CA ILE A 3 -24.23 -22.04 57.04
C ILE A 3 -24.38 -21.11 55.84
N ALA A 4 -24.26 -19.80 56.05
CA ALA A 4 -24.18 -18.82 54.97
C ALA A 4 -22.75 -18.82 54.41
N VAL A 5 -22.60 -19.29 53.17
CA VAL A 5 -21.34 -19.28 52.42
C VAL A 5 -21.17 -17.89 51.80
N LEU A 6 -20.16 -17.14 52.27
CA LEU A 6 -19.71 -15.90 51.62
C LEU A 6 -18.96 -16.26 50.33
N VAL A 7 -19.54 -15.90 49.18
CA VAL A 7 -18.85 -15.96 47.87
C VAL A 7 -18.16 -14.63 47.64
N LEU A 8 -16.83 -14.61 47.78
CA LEU A 8 -15.98 -13.48 47.39
C LEU A 8 -15.83 -13.47 45.86
N PHE A 9 -16.50 -12.51 45.21
CA PHE A 9 -16.29 -12.19 43.80
C PHE A 9 -14.94 -11.47 43.63
N ASN A 10 -13.92 -12.17 43.14
CA ASN A 10 -12.68 -11.54 42.68
C ASN A 10 -12.94 -10.87 41.33
N LEU A 11 -13.02 -9.53 41.32
CA LEU A 11 -12.94 -8.73 40.10
C LEU A 11 -11.53 -8.86 39.51
N PHE A 12 -11.38 -9.77 38.54
CA PHE A 12 -10.22 -9.77 37.65
C PHE A 12 -10.34 -8.59 36.68
N LEU A 13 -9.64 -7.49 37.01
CA LEU A 13 -9.41 -6.38 36.10
C LEU A 13 -8.48 -6.85 34.97
N TRP A 14 -9.04 -7.25 33.83
CA TRP A 14 -8.30 -7.42 32.57
C TRP A 14 -8.00 -6.04 31.98
N GLY A 15 -6.97 -5.39 32.52
CA GLY A 15 -6.34 -4.19 31.97
C GLY A 15 -4.88 -4.49 31.64
N GLY A 16 -4.63 -5.41 30.71
CA GLY A 16 -3.29 -5.65 30.20
C GLY A 16 -2.96 -4.64 29.11
N ALA A 17 -2.12 -3.65 29.42
CA ALA A 17 -1.47 -2.84 28.39
C ALA A 17 -0.69 -3.77 27.43
N PRO A 18 -0.64 -3.47 26.12
CA PRO A 18 0.16 -4.26 25.18
C PRO A 18 1.61 -4.28 25.66
N ARG A 19 2.15 -5.48 25.87
CA ARG A 19 3.56 -5.65 26.23
C ARG A 19 4.41 -5.20 25.05
N PRO A 20 5.48 -4.43 25.26
CA PRO A 20 6.45 -4.16 24.21
C PRO A 20 7.02 -5.50 23.74
N VAL A 21 6.84 -5.83 22.47
CA VAL A 21 7.50 -6.97 21.83
C VAL A 21 8.98 -6.65 21.81
N LEU A 22 9.75 -7.29 22.68
CA LEU A 22 11.21 -7.25 22.60
C LEU A 22 11.59 -7.85 21.25
N ALA A 23 12.48 -7.18 20.51
CA ALA A 23 13.01 -7.67 19.25
C ALA A 23 13.54 -9.10 19.48
N GLN A 24 12.86 -10.08 18.89
CA GLN A 24 13.30 -11.46 18.94
C GLN A 24 14.53 -11.59 18.04
N ASP A 25 15.49 -12.41 18.47
CA ASP A 25 16.61 -12.77 17.60
C ASP A 25 16.04 -13.39 16.31
N PRO A 26 16.65 -13.11 15.14
CA PRO A 26 16.19 -13.70 13.89
C PRO A 26 16.19 -15.23 14.03
N PRO A 27 15.22 -15.94 13.42
CA PRO A 27 15.24 -17.40 13.38
C PRO A 27 16.64 -17.91 13.05
N GLU A 28 17.12 -18.97 13.72
CA GLU A 28 18.50 -19.47 13.58
C GLU A 28 18.92 -19.67 12.11
N GLU A 29 17.95 -20.05 11.27
CA GLU A 29 18.10 -20.18 9.83
C GLU A 29 18.47 -18.86 9.13
N ASN A 30 17.83 -17.75 9.50
CA ASN A 30 18.11 -16.42 8.93
C ASN A 30 19.51 -15.91 9.31
N ALA A 31 20.00 -16.27 10.51
CA ALA A 31 21.34 -15.87 10.95
C ALA A 31 22.45 -16.42 10.02
N ARG A 32 22.24 -17.60 9.42
CA ARG A 32 23.17 -18.17 8.44
C ARG A 32 23.23 -17.33 7.17
N CYS A 33 22.08 -16.96 6.61
CA CYS A 33 22.00 -16.09 5.44
C CYS A 33 22.68 -14.74 5.70
N LEU A 34 22.39 -14.13 6.87
CA LEU A 34 22.94 -12.84 7.28
C LEU A 34 24.45 -12.86 7.54
N THR A 35 25.10 -14.03 7.66
CA THR A 35 26.56 -14.11 7.77
C THR A 35 27.26 -13.52 6.53
N CYS A 36 26.67 -13.70 5.35
CA CYS A 36 27.16 -13.10 4.11
C CYS A 36 26.32 -11.89 3.69
N HIS A 37 24.99 -11.98 3.79
CA HIS A 37 24.08 -10.94 3.31
C HIS A 37 24.04 -9.69 4.18
N SER A 38 24.67 -9.65 5.36
CA SER A 38 24.82 -8.40 6.13
C SER A 38 25.89 -7.46 5.57
N ASN A 39 26.74 -7.92 4.63
CA ASN A 39 27.80 -7.11 4.04
C ASN A 39 27.21 -6.01 3.11
N PRO A 40 27.43 -4.70 3.39
CA PRO A 40 26.89 -3.60 2.56
C PRO A 40 27.43 -3.57 1.14
N ASP A 41 28.62 -4.13 0.90
CA ASP A 41 29.26 -4.13 -0.41
C ASP A 41 28.85 -5.36 -1.25
N LEU A 42 28.06 -6.27 -0.69
CA LEU A 42 27.63 -7.48 -1.40
C LEU A 42 26.65 -7.12 -2.51
N GLN A 43 26.98 -7.53 -3.74
CA GLN A 43 26.19 -7.28 -4.93
C GLN A 43 26.07 -8.53 -5.78
N ILE A 44 24.91 -8.67 -6.42
CA ILE A 44 24.68 -9.58 -7.53
C ILE A 44 24.91 -8.77 -8.81
N GLN A 45 25.65 -9.35 -9.76
CA GLN A 45 25.81 -8.80 -11.09
C GLN A 45 25.06 -9.68 -12.08
N PHE A 46 24.23 -9.07 -12.93
CA PHE A 46 23.48 -9.77 -13.96
C PHE A 46 24.22 -9.74 -15.30
N ALA A 47 23.75 -10.56 -16.25
CA ALA A 47 24.38 -10.72 -17.56
C ALA A 47 24.38 -9.43 -18.40
N ASP A 48 23.40 -8.54 -18.19
CA ASP A 48 23.31 -7.23 -18.84
C ASP A 48 24.25 -6.18 -18.22
N GLY A 49 24.97 -6.53 -17.15
CA GLY A 49 25.86 -5.63 -16.41
C GLY A 49 25.17 -4.82 -15.31
N SER A 50 23.84 -4.93 -15.17
CA SER A 50 23.13 -4.33 -14.03
C SER A 50 23.56 -5.00 -12.73
N THR A 51 23.54 -4.23 -11.63
CA THR A 51 23.85 -4.75 -10.30
C THR A 51 22.67 -4.55 -9.35
N LEU A 52 22.53 -5.50 -8.43
CA LEU A 52 21.60 -5.44 -7.31
C LEU A 52 22.38 -5.62 -6.02
N SER A 53 22.18 -4.73 -5.05
CA SER A 53 22.69 -4.97 -3.70
C SER A 53 22.02 -6.21 -3.11
N ALA A 54 22.83 -7.17 -2.70
CA ALA A 54 22.37 -8.34 -1.96
C ALA A 54 22.45 -8.12 -0.44
N HIS A 55 22.73 -6.89 0.00
CA HIS A 55 22.74 -6.51 1.40
C HIS A 55 21.34 -6.57 2.01
N VAL A 56 21.22 -7.24 3.14
CA VAL A 56 20.05 -7.26 4.01
C VAL A 56 20.46 -6.86 5.42
N SER A 57 19.86 -5.79 5.92
CA SER A 57 20.00 -5.41 7.32
C SER A 57 19.10 -6.30 8.17
N GLY A 58 19.72 -7.19 8.97
CA GLY A 58 18.98 -8.10 9.85
C GLY A 58 18.04 -7.38 10.82
N SER A 59 18.44 -6.23 11.36
CA SER A 59 17.58 -5.43 12.26
C SER A 59 16.39 -4.80 11.54
N ARG A 60 16.57 -4.30 10.30
CA ARG A 60 15.46 -3.78 9.49
C ARG A 60 14.50 -4.90 9.09
N TYR A 61 15.03 -6.05 8.69
CA TYR A 61 14.21 -7.22 8.39
C TYR A 61 13.39 -7.65 9.62
N GLN A 62 14.01 -7.76 10.79
CA GLN A 62 13.32 -8.13 12.03
C GLN A 62 12.20 -7.15 12.40
N SER A 63 12.35 -5.87 12.05
CA SER A 63 11.32 -4.85 12.27
C SER A 63 10.19 -4.87 11.23
N SER A 64 10.37 -5.53 10.09
CA SER A 64 9.36 -5.66 9.04
C SER A 64 8.20 -6.56 9.49
N VAL A 65 7.09 -6.50 8.77
CA VAL A 65 5.92 -7.37 9.05
C VAL A 65 6.28 -8.86 8.96
N HIS A 66 7.14 -9.26 8.01
CA HIS A 66 7.57 -10.65 7.89
C HIS A 66 8.58 -11.06 8.97
N GLY A 67 9.45 -10.14 9.41
CA GLY A 67 10.35 -10.40 10.52
C GLY A 67 9.62 -10.57 11.85
N GLN A 68 8.57 -9.79 12.07
CA GLN A 68 7.72 -9.90 13.28
C GLN A 68 6.94 -11.23 13.32
N GLU A 69 6.58 -11.78 12.16
CA GLU A 69 5.96 -13.11 12.02
C GLU A 69 7.00 -14.26 11.96
N ALA A 70 8.26 -13.99 12.26
CA ALA A 70 9.36 -14.96 12.25
C ALA A 70 9.53 -15.73 10.92
N MET A 71 9.21 -15.09 9.80
CA MET A 71 9.40 -15.66 8.45
C MET A 71 10.89 -15.96 8.20
N THR A 72 11.18 -17.07 7.51
CA THR A 72 12.55 -17.42 7.13
C THR A 72 12.92 -16.85 5.76
N CYS A 73 14.21 -16.64 5.51
CA CYS A 73 14.72 -16.23 4.19
C CYS A 73 14.30 -17.24 3.11
N GLY A 74 14.31 -18.54 3.44
CA GLY A 74 13.92 -19.62 2.54
C GLY A 74 12.46 -19.59 2.13
N GLY A 75 11.58 -19.00 2.94
CA GLY A 75 10.17 -18.82 2.59
C GLY A 75 9.94 -17.92 1.37
N CYS A 76 10.81 -16.91 1.16
CA CYS A 76 10.76 -16.02 -0.01
C CYS A 76 11.77 -16.41 -1.09
N HIS A 77 12.89 -17.02 -0.71
CA HIS A 77 13.95 -17.50 -1.59
C HIS A 77 14.02 -19.02 -1.62
N PRO A 78 12.99 -19.72 -2.14
CA PRO A 78 12.90 -21.18 -2.06
C PRO A 78 14.05 -21.89 -2.80
N ASP A 79 14.62 -21.24 -3.82
CA ASP A 79 15.74 -21.78 -4.60
C ASP A 79 17.12 -21.62 -3.90
N HIS A 80 17.22 -20.87 -2.79
CA HIS A 80 18.50 -20.45 -2.18
C HIS A 80 18.56 -20.70 -0.66
N GLN A 81 18.08 -21.86 -0.21
CA GLN A 81 17.95 -22.18 1.23
C GLN A 81 19.24 -22.73 1.88
N GLN A 82 20.26 -23.12 1.09
CA GLN A 82 21.43 -23.83 1.59
C GLN A 82 22.73 -23.23 1.04
N TYR A 83 23.81 -23.27 1.81
CA TYR A 83 25.13 -22.87 1.32
C TYR A 83 26.02 -24.08 1.01
N PRO A 84 26.71 -24.10 -0.15
CA PRO A 84 26.64 -23.11 -1.24
C PRO A 84 25.28 -23.15 -1.97
N HIS A 85 24.70 -21.99 -2.28
CA HIS A 85 23.48 -21.88 -3.11
C HIS A 85 23.85 -21.56 -4.56
N PRO A 86 22.97 -21.89 -5.53
CA PRO A 86 23.17 -21.52 -6.94
C PRO A 86 23.30 -20.00 -7.13
N GLU A 87 23.82 -19.62 -8.29
CA GLU A 87 23.80 -18.24 -8.75
C GLU A 87 22.38 -17.81 -9.13
N VAL A 88 22.11 -16.50 -8.98
CA VAL A 88 20.80 -15.93 -9.33
C VAL A 88 20.62 -15.95 -10.85
N GLY A 89 19.82 -16.90 -11.34
CA GLY A 89 19.48 -17.01 -12.75
C GLY A 89 18.38 -16.04 -13.17
N ALA A 90 18.76 -14.83 -13.64
CA ALA A 90 17.89 -13.87 -14.31
C ALA A 90 18.67 -13.04 -15.33
N ALA A 91 17.99 -12.52 -16.35
CA ALA A 91 18.63 -11.70 -17.40
C ALA A 91 19.14 -10.36 -16.85
N ASP A 92 18.34 -9.74 -16.00
CA ASP A 92 18.59 -8.44 -15.37
C ASP A 92 17.86 -8.37 -14.00
N HIS A 93 18.10 -7.27 -13.26
CA HIS A 93 17.45 -7.03 -11.97
C HIS A 93 15.92 -7.04 -12.05
N ARG A 94 15.34 -6.54 -13.14
CA ARG A 94 13.89 -6.44 -13.26
C ARG A 94 13.26 -7.81 -13.50
N ALA A 95 13.86 -8.63 -14.35
CA ALA A 95 13.47 -10.01 -14.57
C ALA A 95 13.54 -10.82 -13.27
N TYR A 96 14.58 -10.59 -12.44
CA TYR A 96 14.66 -11.21 -11.11
C TYR A 96 13.51 -10.79 -10.19
N THR A 97 13.19 -9.50 -10.15
CA THR A 97 12.09 -8.95 -9.35
C THR A 97 10.73 -9.54 -9.77
N LEU A 98 10.48 -9.62 -11.08
CA LEU A 98 9.24 -10.20 -11.62
C LEU A 98 9.14 -11.70 -11.30
N LYS A 99 10.25 -12.45 -11.39
CA LYS A 99 10.27 -13.87 -11.03
C LYS A 99 9.92 -14.08 -9.55
N LEU A 100 10.52 -13.32 -8.63
CA LEU A 100 10.23 -13.48 -7.19
C LEU A 100 8.85 -12.96 -6.77
N ASN A 101 8.21 -12.11 -7.58
CA ASN A 101 6.88 -11.62 -7.27
C ASN A 101 5.84 -12.74 -7.18
N GLU A 102 6.04 -13.85 -7.90
CA GLU A 102 5.16 -15.02 -7.87
C GLU A 102 5.07 -15.63 -6.47
N THR A 103 6.18 -15.67 -5.72
CA THR A 103 6.22 -16.18 -4.34
C THR A 103 5.30 -15.41 -3.41
N CYS A 104 5.10 -14.10 -3.64
CA CYS A 104 4.19 -13.30 -2.82
C CYS A 104 2.74 -13.77 -2.96
N LEU A 105 2.35 -14.25 -4.14
CA LEU A 105 0.97 -14.63 -4.46
C LEU A 105 0.57 -15.96 -3.80
N GLU A 106 1.53 -16.81 -3.46
CA GLU A 106 1.29 -18.08 -2.78
C GLU A 106 0.76 -17.90 -1.35
N CYS A 107 1.23 -16.85 -0.66
CA CYS A 107 0.86 -16.57 0.73
C CYS A 107 -0.13 -15.41 0.90
N HIS A 108 -0.28 -14.54 -0.10
CA HIS A 108 -1.20 -13.39 -0.07
C HIS A 108 -2.35 -13.53 -1.08
N PRO A 109 -3.22 -14.56 -0.97
CA PRO A 109 -4.24 -14.88 -1.97
C PRO A 109 -5.26 -13.74 -2.16
N ASP A 110 -5.68 -13.08 -1.08
CA ASP A 110 -6.63 -11.97 -1.16
C ASP A 110 -6.09 -10.80 -2.00
N GLN A 111 -4.78 -10.52 -1.86
CA GLN A 111 -4.16 -9.43 -2.63
C GLN A 111 -3.82 -9.90 -4.05
N ALA A 112 -3.49 -11.18 -4.22
CA ALA A 112 -3.30 -11.80 -5.52
C ALA A 112 -4.59 -11.81 -6.36
N GLU A 113 -5.76 -11.94 -5.73
CA GLU A 113 -7.05 -11.80 -6.39
C GLU A 113 -7.29 -10.33 -6.80
N ARG A 114 -7.16 -9.40 -5.85
CA ARG A 114 -7.43 -7.97 -6.09
C ARG A 114 -6.52 -7.34 -7.13
N VAL A 115 -5.24 -7.67 -7.12
CA VAL A 115 -4.23 -7.05 -8.00
C VAL A 115 -4.51 -7.30 -9.48
N GLN A 116 -5.23 -8.36 -9.83
CA GLN A 116 -5.55 -8.71 -11.22
C GLN A 116 -6.32 -7.61 -11.95
N ASP A 117 -7.17 -6.88 -11.23
CA ASP A 117 -7.98 -5.78 -11.76
C ASP A 117 -7.28 -4.41 -11.65
N SER A 118 -6.04 -4.38 -11.16
CA SER A 118 -5.28 -3.14 -11.07
C SER A 118 -4.67 -2.77 -12.42
N ASN A 119 -4.55 -1.46 -12.66
CA ASN A 119 -3.86 -0.94 -13.83
C ASN A 119 -2.42 -1.44 -13.97
N HIS A 120 -1.72 -1.69 -12.87
CA HIS A 120 -0.37 -2.23 -12.91
C HIS A 120 -0.35 -3.67 -13.43
N ALA A 121 -1.28 -4.52 -13.00
CA ALA A 121 -1.38 -5.88 -13.52
C ALA A 121 -1.78 -5.91 -14.99
N HIS A 122 -2.73 -5.05 -15.41
CA HIS A 122 -3.10 -4.92 -16.82
C HIS A 122 -1.91 -4.46 -17.68
N ALA A 123 -1.14 -3.46 -17.24
CA ALA A 123 0.06 -3.01 -17.94
C ALA A 123 1.12 -4.12 -18.03
N LEU A 124 1.34 -4.87 -16.94
CA LEU A 124 2.26 -6.00 -16.93
C LEU A 124 1.83 -7.09 -17.92
N ALA A 125 0.54 -7.44 -17.95
CA ALA A 125 -0.03 -8.42 -18.88
C ALA A 125 0.07 -7.98 -20.35
N GLN A 126 0.12 -6.67 -20.61
CA GLN A 126 0.35 -6.09 -21.94
C GLN A 126 1.84 -6.03 -22.32
N GLY A 127 2.74 -6.57 -21.48
CA GLY A 127 4.17 -6.63 -21.73
C GLY A 127 4.97 -5.45 -21.20
N ASN A 128 4.36 -4.52 -20.47
CA ASN A 128 5.11 -3.46 -19.79
C ASN A 128 5.77 -4.03 -18.53
N THR A 129 7.00 -4.52 -18.67
CA THR A 129 7.77 -5.08 -17.57
C THR A 129 8.08 -4.06 -16.47
N ASN A 130 7.97 -2.75 -16.72
CA ASN A 130 8.18 -1.71 -15.71
C ASN A 130 6.95 -1.45 -14.81
N ALA A 131 5.82 -2.11 -15.06
CA ALA A 131 4.62 -1.95 -14.23
C ALA A 131 4.86 -2.45 -12.79
N ALA A 132 4.46 -1.68 -11.78
CA ALA A 132 4.82 -1.96 -10.39
C ALA A 132 4.27 -3.31 -9.89
N VAL A 133 5.11 -4.06 -9.18
CA VAL A 133 4.78 -5.30 -8.48
C VAL A 133 4.95 -5.13 -6.96
N CYS A 134 4.72 -6.19 -6.16
CA CYS A 134 4.59 -6.10 -4.71
C CYS A 134 5.75 -5.33 -4.04
N VAL A 135 6.99 -5.66 -4.40
CA VAL A 135 8.19 -5.08 -3.78
C VAL A 135 8.49 -3.65 -4.23
N ASP A 136 7.95 -3.19 -5.36
CA ASP A 136 8.16 -1.81 -5.83
C ASP A 136 7.50 -0.79 -4.89
N CYS A 137 6.34 -1.18 -4.35
CA CYS A 137 5.58 -0.39 -3.38
C CYS A 137 5.99 -0.69 -1.94
N HIS A 138 6.08 -1.96 -1.58
CA HIS A 138 6.23 -2.40 -0.19
C HIS A 138 7.69 -2.49 0.28
N GLY A 139 8.65 -2.63 -0.63
CA GLY A 139 10.03 -3.01 -0.32
C GLY A 139 10.18 -4.53 -0.20
N ALA A 140 11.39 -5.05 -0.41
CA ALA A 140 11.66 -6.48 -0.46
C ALA A 140 11.98 -7.11 0.91
N HIS A 141 12.72 -6.40 1.76
CA HIS A 141 13.22 -6.92 3.05
C HIS A 141 12.87 -6.02 4.25
N ASP A 142 12.13 -4.94 4.01
CA ASP A 142 11.78 -3.94 5.02
C ASP A 142 10.30 -3.53 4.89
N THR A 143 9.48 -4.49 4.47
CA THR A 143 8.05 -4.30 4.26
C THR A 143 7.37 -3.86 5.56
N VAL A 144 6.67 -2.74 5.48
CA VAL A 144 5.89 -2.17 6.58
C VAL A 144 4.46 -1.92 6.09
N SER A 145 3.50 -1.89 7.01
CA SER A 145 2.16 -1.43 6.70
C SER A 145 2.21 0.03 6.20
N LEU A 146 1.93 0.24 4.91
CA LEU A 146 1.88 1.59 4.35
C LEU A 146 0.65 2.36 4.80
N ALA A 147 -0.42 1.68 5.26
CA ALA A 147 -1.64 2.32 5.74
C ALA A 147 -1.37 3.26 6.92
N GLU A 148 -0.39 2.93 7.75
CA GLU A 148 0.00 3.71 8.94
C GLU A 148 1.05 4.79 8.60
N ALA A 149 1.60 4.77 7.38
CA ALA A 149 2.66 5.66 6.92
C ALA A 149 2.19 6.52 5.73
N ARG A 150 1.14 7.34 5.93
CA ARG A 150 0.48 8.09 4.85
C ARG A 150 1.43 8.95 3.98
N VAL A 151 2.41 9.61 4.58
CA VAL A 151 3.44 10.37 3.84
C VAL A 151 4.29 9.46 2.94
N LYS A 152 4.58 8.24 3.41
CA LYS A 152 5.33 7.23 2.64
C LYS A 152 4.55 6.76 1.42
N ILE A 153 3.22 6.68 1.50
CA ILE A 153 2.36 6.32 0.35
C ILE A 153 2.63 7.25 -0.84
N ALA A 154 2.51 8.57 -0.64
CA ALA A 154 2.68 9.53 -1.72
C ALA A 154 4.10 9.47 -2.32
N THR A 155 5.12 9.33 -1.47
CA THR A 155 6.52 9.23 -1.94
C THR A 155 6.84 7.90 -2.62
N THR A 156 6.14 6.82 -2.28
CA THR A 156 6.23 5.54 -3.00
C THR A 156 5.69 5.69 -4.42
N CYS A 157 4.51 6.30 -4.60
CA CYS A 157 3.93 6.54 -5.93
C CYS A 157 4.84 7.45 -6.78
N ARG A 158 5.47 8.46 -6.17
CA ARG A 158 6.42 9.38 -6.83
C ARG A 158 7.56 8.67 -7.55
N LYS A 159 8.00 7.50 -7.09
CA LYS A 159 9.13 6.76 -7.70
C LYS A 159 8.94 6.57 -9.21
N CYS A 160 7.70 6.42 -9.66
CA CYS A 160 7.34 6.27 -11.07
C CYS A 160 6.41 7.39 -11.57
N HIS A 161 5.50 7.87 -10.72
CA HIS A 161 4.48 8.87 -11.07
C HIS A 161 4.91 10.28 -10.64
N THR A 162 6.08 10.73 -11.08
CA THR A 162 6.67 12.01 -10.67
C THR A 162 5.79 13.20 -11.07
N GLY A 163 5.30 13.24 -12.31
CA GLY A 163 4.50 14.37 -12.81
C GLY A 163 3.23 14.63 -11.97
N ILE A 164 2.39 13.61 -11.80
CA ILE A 164 1.17 13.74 -10.99
C ILE A 164 1.48 13.92 -9.50
N TYR A 165 2.58 13.36 -8.99
CA TYR A 165 3.01 13.65 -7.62
C TYR A 165 3.35 15.12 -7.44
N ASP A 166 4.02 15.75 -8.40
CA ASP A 166 4.41 17.16 -8.30
C ASP A 166 3.17 18.07 -8.28
N GLU A 167 2.14 17.75 -9.07
CA GLU A 167 0.83 18.42 -9.04
C GLU A 167 0.11 18.19 -7.70
N TYR A 168 -0.05 16.93 -7.28
CA TYR A 168 -0.67 16.58 -6.00
C TYR A 168 0.04 17.29 -4.83
N SER A 169 1.37 17.32 -4.83
CA SER A 169 2.17 17.89 -3.75
C SER A 169 1.97 19.40 -3.58
N GLN A 170 1.47 20.09 -4.61
CA GLN A 170 1.17 21.52 -4.60
C GLN A 170 -0.31 21.82 -4.29
N SER A 171 -1.17 20.80 -4.37
CA SER A 171 -2.60 20.90 -4.01
C SER A 171 -2.81 21.13 -2.51
N ALA A 172 -4.03 21.50 -2.13
CA ALA A 172 -4.40 21.63 -0.72
C ALA A 172 -4.18 20.33 0.07
N HIS A 173 -4.50 19.17 -0.52
CA HIS A 173 -4.29 17.87 0.11
C HIS A 173 -2.81 17.56 0.30
N GLY A 174 -2.00 17.72 -0.75
CA GLY A 174 -0.58 17.39 -0.70
C GLY A 174 0.22 18.32 0.23
N LYS A 175 -0.12 19.61 0.27
CA LYS A 175 0.50 20.57 1.19
C LYS A 175 0.15 20.25 2.65
N ALA A 176 -1.13 20.05 2.96
CA ALA A 176 -1.54 19.66 4.31
C ALA A 176 -0.88 18.36 4.77
N LEU A 177 -0.75 17.36 3.88
CA LEU A 177 -0.07 16.11 4.22
C LEU A 177 1.43 16.32 4.50
N ARG A 178 2.12 17.09 3.66
CA ARG A 178 3.59 17.20 3.72
C ARG A 178 4.11 18.27 4.68
N GLU A 179 3.42 19.39 4.77
CA GLU A 179 3.86 20.57 5.52
C GLU A 179 3.30 20.56 6.94
N GLU A 180 2.06 20.07 7.11
CA GLU A 180 1.37 20.05 8.41
C GLU A 180 1.32 18.65 9.04
N ASN A 181 1.79 17.62 8.31
CA ASN A 181 1.63 16.21 8.69
C ASN A 181 0.17 15.84 8.99
N ASN A 182 -0.76 16.51 8.31
CA ASN A 182 -2.19 16.29 8.50
C ASN A 182 -2.61 14.99 7.80
N THR A 183 -2.98 13.97 8.56
CA THR A 183 -3.38 12.66 8.01
C THR A 183 -4.87 12.54 7.68
N ASP A 184 -5.66 13.60 7.93
CA ASP A 184 -7.09 13.66 7.58
C ASP A 184 -7.31 13.93 6.07
N VAL A 185 -6.25 14.28 5.33
CA VAL A 185 -6.31 14.52 3.87
C VAL A 185 -6.00 13.25 3.07
N PRO A 186 -6.58 13.10 1.86
CA PRO A 186 -6.35 11.93 1.03
C PRO A 186 -4.93 11.90 0.46
N THR A 187 -4.46 10.69 0.23
CA THR A 187 -3.27 10.30 -0.53
C THR A 187 -3.68 9.64 -1.85
N CYS A 188 -2.73 9.18 -2.64
CA CYS A 188 -2.98 8.51 -3.92
C CYS A 188 -3.96 7.33 -3.78
N VAL A 189 -3.83 6.53 -2.73
CA VAL A 189 -4.60 5.28 -2.58
C VAL A 189 -6.01 5.49 -2.06
N ASP A 190 -6.33 6.66 -1.51
CA ASP A 190 -7.70 6.96 -1.04
C ASP A 190 -8.65 7.21 -2.21
N CYS A 191 -8.11 7.72 -3.31
CA CYS A 191 -8.83 7.93 -4.56
C CYS A 191 -8.72 6.72 -5.50
N HIS A 192 -7.52 6.15 -5.66
CA HIS A 192 -7.29 5.10 -6.66
C HIS A 192 -7.43 3.67 -6.10
N GLY A 193 -7.49 3.50 -4.79
CA GLY A 193 -7.55 2.18 -4.15
C GLY A 193 -6.17 1.58 -3.84
N VAL A 194 -6.18 0.47 -3.10
CA VAL A 194 -5.01 -0.33 -2.74
C VAL A 194 -5.19 -1.73 -3.31
N HIS A 195 -4.19 -2.22 -4.04
CA HIS A 195 -4.22 -3.50 -4.77
C HIS A 195 -5.34 -3.62 -5.81
N THR A 196 -6.20 -2.61 -5.99
CA THR A 196 -7.23 -2.56 -7.04
C THR A 196 -7.09 -1.29 -7.87
N MET A 197 -5.87 -0.74 -7.98
CA MET A 197 -5.60 0.62 -8.49
C MET A 197 -6.40 0.91 -9.76
N GLU A 198 -7.49 1.65 -9.60
CA GLU A 198 -8.47 1.89 -10.66
C GLU A 198 -7.89 2.82 -11.72
N ASP A 199 -8.31 2.63 -12.97
CA ASP A 199 -7.84 3.47 -14.06
C ASP A 199 -8.47 4.87 -14.05
N PRO A 200 -7.67 5.93 -13.76
CA PRO A 200 -8.20 7.29 -13.71
C PRO A 200 -8.67 7.81 -15.07
N HIS A 201 -8.32 7.14 -16.18
CA HIS A 201 -8.73 7.54 -17.52
C HIS A 201 -10.07 6.95 -17.96
N THR A 202 -10.65 6.04 -17.19
CA THR A 202 -11.91 5.41 -17.57
C THR A 202 -13.11 6.32 -17.32
N ALA A 203 -14.12 6.20 -18.17
CA ALA A 203 -15.40 6.86 -17.98
C ALA A 203 -16.04 6.45 -16.63
N ARG A 204 -15.89 5.19 -16.25
CA ARG A 204 -16.38 4.65 -14.98
C ARG A 204 -15.76 5.34 -13.78
N PHE A 205 -14.44 5.46 -13.73
CA PHE A 205 -13.75 6.19 -12.66
C PHE A 205 -14.20 7.65 -12.61
N ARG A 206 -14.26 8.31 -13.75
CA ARG A 206 -14.74 9.70 -13.84
C ARG A 206 -16.17 9.86 -13.30
N LEU A 207 -17.09 8.96 -13.65
CA LEU A 207 -18.47 9.01 -13.18
C LEU A 207 -18.59 8.74 -11.67
N PHE A 208 -17.73 7.87 -11.14
CA PHE A 208 -17.70 7.54 -9.70
C PHE A 208 -16.95 8.58 -8.86
N SER A 209 -16.06 9.38 -9.44
CA SER A 209 -15.14 10.26 -8.69
C SER A 209 -15.82 11.24 -7.72
N PRO A 210 -17.02 11.80 -7.98
CA PRO A 210 -17.69 12.65 -6.99
C PRO A 210 -17.96 11.92 -5.66
N ASN A 211 -18.28 10.62 -5.73
CA ASN A 211 -18.48 9.80 -4.53
C ASN A 211 -17.18 9.58 -3.76
N LEU A 212 -16.01 9.57 -4.41
CA LEU A 212 -14.71 9.54 -3.74
C LEU A 212 -14.49 10.81 -2.91
N CYS A 213 -14.75 11.98 -3.50
CA CYS A 213 -14.63 13.27 -2.82
C CYS A 213 -15.61 13.39 -1.64
N ALA A 214 -16.84 12.91 -1.83
CA ALA A 214 -17.90 12.95 -0.82
C ALA A 214 -17.54 12.21 0.48
N ARG A 215 -16.70 11.17 0.42
CA ARG A 215 -16.26 10.42 1.62
C ARG A 215 -15.66 11.31 2.70
N CYS A 216 -14.97 12.37 2.29
CA CYS A 216 -14.39 13.35 3.21
C CYS A 216 -15.19 14.66 3.20
N HIS A 217 -15.55 15.17 2.02
CA HIS A 217 -16.16 16.49 1.89
C HIS A 217 -17.65 16.53 2.27
N ALA A 218 -18.33 15.39 2.41
CA ALA A 218 -19.68 15.31 2.99
C ALA A 218 -19.65 14.84 4.48
N ASP A 219 -18.47 14.51 5.02
CA ASP A 219 -18.33 14.14 6.43
C ASP A 219 -18.31 15.39 7.31
N LYS A 220 -19.42 15.60 8.04
CA LYS A 220 -19.60 16.74 8.95
C LYS A 220 -18.59 16.73 10.10
N ALA A 221 -18.27 15.56 10.65
CA ALA A 221 -17.33 15.47 11.76
C ALA A 221 -15.92 15.86 11.29
N LEU A 222 -15.50 15.36 10.13
CA LEU A 222 -14.20 15.69 9.55
C LEU A 222 -14.10 17.17 9.14
N MET A 223 -15.04 17.66 8.33
CA MET A 223 -14.98 19.01 7.77
C MET A 223 -15.15 20.10 8.82
N SER A 224 -15.89 19.83 9.92
CA SER A 224 -16.04 20.78 11.02
C SER A 224 -14.73 21.16 11.71
N LYS A 225 -13.74 20.25 11.75
CA LYS A 225 -12.40 20.53 12.30
C LYS A 225 -11.67 21.64 11.55
N TYR A 226 -12.00 21.80 10.26
CA TYR A 226 -11.33 22.71 9.33
C TYR A 226 -12.20 23.89 8.89
N GLY A 227 -13.43 23.97 9.41
CA GLY A 227 -14.40 25.01 9.00
C GLY A 227 -14.82 24.92 7.53
N ILE A 228 -14.73 23.73 6.92
CA ILE A 228 -15.10 23.50 5.53
C ILE A 228 -16.59 23.14 5.46
N SER A 229 -17.31 23.70 4.48
CA SER A 229 -18.72 23.37 4.26
C SER A 229 -18.88 21.97 3.70
N THR A 230 -19.84 21.21 4.24
CA THR A 230 -20.23 19.89 3.69
C THR A 230 -21.26 19.99 2.58
N GLU A 231 -21.76 21.19 2.29
CA GLU A 231 -22.77 21.40 1.25
C GLU A 231 -22.19 21.23 -0.16
N VAL A 232 -20.86 21.18 -0.32
CA VAL A 232 -20.21 21.07 -1.64
C VAL A 232 -20.68 19.84 -2.42
N PHE A 233 -20.88 18.69 -1.76
CA PHE A 233 -21.38 17.50 -2.44
C PHE A 233 -22.87 17.61 -2.79
N GLU A 234 -23.70 18.03 -1.83
CA GLU A 234 -25.15 18.18 -2.04
C GLU A 234 -25.48 19.21 -3.12
N THR A 235 -24.78 20.35 -3.11
CA THR A 235 -24.94 21.40 -4.12
C THR A 235 -24.47 20.95 -5.49
N TYR A 236 -23.36 20.19 -5.58
CA TYR A 236 -22.91 19.58 -6.83
C TYR A 236 -23.97 18.61 -7.38
N VAL A 237 -24.45 17.68 -6.54
CA VAL A 237 -25.47 16.70 -6.95
C VAL A 237 -26.77 17.38 -7.40
N ALA A 238 -27.16 18.47 -6.74
CA ALA A 238 -28.34 19.25 -7.10
C ALA A 238 -28.16 20.08 -8.39
N ASP A 239 -26.92 20.29 -8.84
CA ASP A 239 -26.62 21.02 -10.06
C ASP A 239 -26.71 20.14 -11.32
N PHE A 240 -26.73 20.77 -12.51
CA PHE A 240 -26.85 20.06 -13.78
C PHE A 240 -25.69 19.11 -14.07
N HIS A 241 -24.46 19.47 -13.69
CA HIS A 241 -23.29 18.59 -13.76
C HIS A 241 -23.49 17.34 -12.92
N GLY A 242 -23.72 17.49 -11.61
CA GLY A 242 -23.84 16.36 -10.70
C GLY A 242 -25.06 15.49 -11.00
N THR A 243 -26.22 16.08 -11.28
CA THR A 243 -27.42 15.32 -11.68
C THR A 243 -27.15 14.48 -12.94
N THR A 244 -26.47 15.05 -13.94
CA THR A 244 -26.15 14.31 -15.17
C THR A 244 -25.11 13.21 -14.92
N VAL A 245 -24.09 13.48 -14.12
CA VAL A 245 -23.05 12.50 -13.77
C VAL A 245 -23.66 11.31 -13.02
N LEU A 246 -24.50 11.55 -12.02
CA LEU A 246 -25.18 10.47 -11.28
C LEU A 246 -26.15 9.66 -12.16
N LEU A 247 -26.78 10.30 -13.15
CA LEU A 247 -27.62 9.59 -14.11
C LEU A 247 -26.79 8.63 -14.98
N PHE A 248 -25.66 9.11 -15.49
CA PHE A 248 -24.74 8.30 -16.28
C PHE A 248 -24.13 7.17 -15.46
N GLU A 249 -23.68 7.45 -14.24
CA GLU A 249 -23.17 6.43 -13.31
C GLU A 249 -24.16 5.27 -13.15
N LYS A 250 -25.47 5.55 -13.06
CA LYS A 250 -26.50 4.52 -12.87
C LYS A 250 -26.95 3.83 -14.16
N GLN A 251 -27.04 4.56 -15.27
CA GLN A 251 -27.68 4.06 -16.50
C GLN A 251 -26.66 3.61 -17.56
N ALA A 252 -25.47 4.20 -17.56
CA ALA A 252 -24.43 3.97 -18.54
C ALA A 252 -23.05 4.22 -17.90
N PRO A 253 -22.62 3.39 -16.91
CA PRO A 253 -21.41 3.61 -16.12
C PRO A 253 -20.11 3.61 -16.94
N ASP A 254 -20.15 3.11 -18.18
CA ASP A 254 -19.00 3.07 -19.08
C ASP A 254 -19.08 4.14 -20.18
N ALA A 255 -20.13 4.97 -20.19
CA ALA A 255 -20.30 6.04 -21.16
C ALA A 255 -19.50 7.28 -20.76
N ALA A 256 -18.72 7.80 -21.70
CA ALA A 256 -18.04 9.08 -21.50
C ALA A 256 -19.05 10.22 -21.30
N THR A 257 -18.72 11.13 -20.38
CA THR A 257 -19.49 12.34 -20.13
C THR A 257 -18.58 13.57 -20.25
N ASN A 258 -19.11 14.65 -20.83
CA ASN A 258 -18.43 15.95 -20.90
C ASN A 258 -18.78 16.86 -19.71
N LYS A 259 -19.50 16.35 -18.72
CA LYS A 259 -19.86 17.10 -17.52
C LYS A 259 -18.66 17.19 -16.59
N ALA A 260 -18.52 18.37 -15.99
CA ALA A 260 -17.49 18.60 -15.01
C ALA A 260 -17.74 17.74 -13.76
N VAL A 261 -16.67 17.18 -13.21
CA VAL A 261 -16.63 16.54 -11.90
C VAL A 261 -15.68 17.33 -11.00
N CYS A 262 -15.59 16.96 -9.72
CA CYS A 262 -14.87 17.73 -8.71
C CYS A 262 -13.43 18.10 -9.11
N TYR A 263 -12.67 17.14 -9.66
CA TYR A 263 -11.26 17.33 -10.04
C TYR A 263 -11.04 18.13 -11.33
N ASP A 264 -12.09 18.43 -12.11
CA ASP A 264 -11.94 19.32 -13.27
C ASP A 264 -11.84 20.79 -12.84
N CYS A 265 -12.29 21.10 -11.63
CA CYS A 265 -12.39 22.45 -11.08
C CYS A 265 -11.44 22.70 -9.89
N HIS A 266 -10.94 21.64 -9.24
CA HIS A 266 -10.17 21.65 -8.00
C HIS A 266 -8.93 20.76 -8.10
#